data_AF-U6DCB4-F1
#
_entry.id   AF-U6DCB4-F1
#
_cell.length_a   1.000
_cell.length_b   1.000
_cell.length_c   1.000
_cell.angle_alpha   90.00
_cell.angle_beta   90.00
_cell.angle_gamma   90.00
#
_symmetry.space_group_name_H-M   'P 1'
#
loop_
_entity.id
_entity.type
_entity.pdbx_description
1 polymer ?
#
loop_
_entity_poly.entity_id
_entity_poly.type
_entity_poly.pdbx_seq_one_letter_code
_entity_poly.pdbx_strand_id
1 'polypeptide(L)'
;AEHSHASLGIKAKMDAGIWMGLQASDIIWTISDTGWILNILTSFLQPWIAGACTFIHLLPKFDPAVILKVLSSYPINNMVGAPIVYRMLIQQDLS
;
A
#
# COMPACT_ATOMS: atom_id res chain seq x y z
N ALA A 1 22.67 -6.74 9.22
CA ALA A 1 23.01 -5.30 9.22
C ALA A 1 21.71 -4.52 9.28
N GLU A 2 21.65 -3.45 10.08
CA GLU A 2 20.47 -2.60 10.17
C GLU A 2 20.36 -1.69 8.94
N HIS A 3 19.15 -1.24 8.63
CA HIS A 3 18.93 -0.28 7.55
C HIS A 3 19.38 1.12 7.99
N SER A 4 19.96 1.89 7.07
CA SER A 4 20.28 3.31 7.30
C SER A 4 19.20 4.18 6.66
N HIS A 5 19.08 5.42 7.14
CA HIS A 5 18.20 6.42 6.52
C HIS A 5 18.49 6.58 5.02
N ALA A 6 19.78 6.60 4.65
CA ALA A 6 20.21 6.76 3.26
C ALA A 6 19.80 5.55 2.40
N SER A 7 20.01 4.32 2.86
CA SER A 7 19.70 3.13 2.05
C SER A 7 18.20 2.98 1.81
N LEU A 8 17.37 3.26 2.82
CA LEU A 8 15.91 3.26 2.68
C LEU A 8 15.42 4.37 1.78
N GLY A 9 15.95 5.59 1.91
CA GLY A 9 15.57 6.72 1.05
C GLY A 9 15.92 6.49 -0.42
N ILE A 10 17.12 5.95 -0.71
CA ILE A 10 17.54 5.62 -2.08
C ILE A 10 16.65 4.52 -2.67
N LYS A 11 16.38 3.45 -1.91
CA LYS A 11 15.48 2.37 -2.34
C LYS A 11 14.08 2.90 -2.67
N ALA A 12 13.50 3.68 -1.76
CA ALA A 12 12.16 4.21 -1.93
C ALA A 12 12.06 5.17 -3.12
N LYS A 13 13.10 5.98 -3.40
CA LYS A 13 13.15 6.83 -4.60
C LYS A 13 13.14 6.03 -5.90
N MET A 14 13.91 4.95 -5.97
CA MET A 14 13.90 4.06 -7.15
C MET A 14 12.54 3.40 -7.33
N ASP A 15 11.97 2.86 -6.25
CA ASP A 15 10.70 2.14 -6.32
C ASP A 15 9.53 3.05 -6.66
N ALA A 16 9.41 4.20 -6.00
CA ALA A 16 8.27 5.10 -6.16
C ALA A 16 8.13 5.54 -7.62
N GLY A 17 9.25 5.94 -8.26
CA GLY A 17 9.24 6.40 -9.64
C GLY A 17 9.25 5.28 -10.69
N ILE A 18 10.22 4.35 -10.58
CA ILE A 18 10.49 3.38 -11.67
C ILE A 18 9.61 2.14 -11.53
N TRP A 19 9.46 1.63 -10.31
CA TRP A 19 8.77 0.35 -10.09
C TRP A 19 7.26 0.52 -9.99
N MET A 20 6.81 1.51 -9.23
CA MET A 20 5.38 1.76 -8.97
C MET A 20 4.79 2.84 -9.86
N GLY A 21 5.61 3.71 -10.45
CA GLY A 21 5.12 4.81 -11.28
C GLY A 21 4.26 5.83 -10.53
N LEU A 22 4.44 5.95 -9.21
CA LEU A 22 3.61 6.79 -8.34
C LEU A 22 3.64 8.25 -8.78
N GLN A 23 2.47 8.86 -8.79
CA GLN A 23 2.24 10.28 -9.05
C GLN A 23 1.75 10.97 -7.78
N ALA A 24 1.94 12.28 -7.70
CA ALA A 24 1.45 13.08 -6.57
C ALA A 24 -0.08 13.06 -6.41
N SER A 25 -0.81 12.70 -7.48
CA SER A 25 -2.27 12.53 -7.44
C SER A 25 -2.72 11.19 -6.86
N ASP A 26 -1.81 10.25 -6.65
CA ASP A 26 -2.16 8.89 -6.24
C ASP A 26 -2.58 8.82 -4.77
N ILE A 27 -3.54 7.93 -4.52
CA ILE A 27 -3.98 7.52 -3.19
C ILE A 27 -3.68 6.04 -3.07
N ILE A 28 -2.66 5.74 -2.28
CA ILE A 28 -2.16 4.38 -2.10
C ILE A 28 -2.66 3.78 -0.80
N TRP A 29 -3.18 2.57 -0.87
CA TRP A 29 -3.51 1.76 0.29
C TRP A 29 -2.65 0.50 0.35
N THR A 30 -1.79 0.43 1.36
CA THR A 30 -1.05 -0.79 1.68
C THR A 30 -1.81 -1.58 2.73
N ILE A 31 -2.26 -2.77 2.35
CA ILE A 31 -2.90 -3.75 3.23
C ILE A 31 -1.80 -4.62 3.84
N SER A 32 -1.15 -4.11 4.89
CA SER A 32 -0.07 -4.76 5.61
C SER A 32 -0.02 -4.26 7.06
N ASP A 33 0.46 -5.10 7.97
CA ASP A 33 0.70 -4.68 9.35
C ASP A 33 2.01 -3.87 9.46
N THR A 34 2.05 -2.93 10.39
CA THR A 34 3.21 -2.05 10.65
C THR A 34 4.51 -2.79 11.00
N GLY A 35 4.43 -4.02 11.53
CA GLY A 35 5.58 -4.86 11.83
C GLY A 35 6.29 -5.42 10.59
N TRP A 36 5.71 -5.31 9.39
CA TRP A 36 6.32 -5.77 8.15
C TRP A 36 7.03 -4.64 7.41
N ILE A 37 8.21 -4.94 6.85
CA ILE A 37 8.97 -3.96 6.06
C ILE A 37 8.21 -3.43 4.85
N LEU A 38 7.27 -4.21 4.32
CA LEU A 38 6.38 -3.76 3.24
C LEU A 38 5.64 -2.48 3.62
N ASN A 39 5.15 -2.36 4.87
CA ASN A 39 4.40 -1.21 5.32
C ASN A 39 5.25 0.07 5.35
N ILE A 40 6.45 0.03 5.97
CA ILE A 40 7.30 1.24 6.00
C ILE A 40 7.75 1.68 4.60
N LEU A 41 7.99 0.73 3.69
CA LEU A 41 8.38 1.04 2.31
C LEU A 41 7.21 1.66 1.53
N THR A 42 6.05 1.02 1.54
CA THR A 42 4.96 1.31 0.59
C THR A 42 3.87 2.22 1.16
N SER A 43 3.68 2.24 2.48
CA SER A 43 2.74 3.16 3.14
C SER A 43 3.40 4.49 3.52
N PHE A 44 4.72 4.51 3.70
CA PHE A 44 5.41 5.69 4.23
C PHE A 44 6.45 6.25 3.26
N LEU A 45 7.53 5.52 2.99
CA LEU A 45 8.68 6.08 2.28
C LEU A 45 8.39 6.39 0.80
N GLN A 46 7.83 5.44 0.05
CA GLN A 46 7.57 5.63 -1.38
C GLN A 46 6.51 6.71 -1.66
N PRO A 47 5.34 6.75 -0.97
CA PRO A 47 4.33 7.76 -1.25
C PRO A 47 4.80 9.15 -0.87
N TRP A 48 5.52 9.29 0.25
CA TRP A 48 6.07 10.59 0.67
C TRP A 48 7.11 11.11 -0.32
N ILE A 49 7.96 10.25 -0.87
CA ILE A 49 8.92 10.66 -1.91
C ILE A 49 8.21 11.10 -3.20
N ALA A 50 7.11 10.43 -3.56
CA ALA A 50 6.30 10.80 -4.73
C ALA A 50 5.38 12.01 -4.49
N GLY A 51 5.24 12.48 -3.24
CA GLY A 51 4.22 13.47 -2.87
C GLY A 51 2.78 12.94 -2.96
N ALA A 52 2.61 11.62 -2.94
CA ALA A 52 1.33 10.93 -3.02
C ALA A 52 0.65 10.82 -1.63
N CYS A 53 -0.64 10.53 -1.64
CA CYS A 53 -1.44 10.36 -0.43
C CYS A 53 -1.42 8.90 0.05
N THR A 54 -1.10 8.68 1.33
CA THR A 54 -1.25 7.37 1.97
C THR A 54 -2.63 7.22 2.60
N PHE A 55 -3.36 6.19 2.21
CA PHE A 55 -4.60 5.77 2.86
C PHE A 55 -4.32 4.76 3.97
N ILE A 56 -4.81 5.05 5.19
CA ILE A 56 -4.66 4.19 6.36
C ILE A 56 -6.04 3.77 6.86
N HIS A 57 -6.24 2.47 7.04
CA HIS A 57 -7.47 1.90 7.58
C HIS A 57 -7.14 0.92 8.70
N LEU A 58 -7.61 1.22 9.91
CA LEU A 58 -7.47 0.31 11.05
C LEU A 58 -8.42 -0.88 10.87
N LEU A 59 -7.86 -2.02 10.49
CA LEU A 59 -8.59 -3.27 10.27
C LEU A 59 -8.02 -4.37 11.18
N PRO A 60 -8.48 -4.49 12.44
CA PRO A 60 -7.90 -5.42 13.42
C PRO A 60 -8.01 -6.90 13.02
N LYS A 61 -8.99 -7.23 12.18
CA LYS A 61 -9.17 -8.56 11.59
C LYS A 61 -9.36 -8.40 10.09
N PHE A 62 -8.57 -9.15 9.32
CA PHE A 62 -8.70 -9.16 7.87
C PHE A 62 -10.09 -9.61 7.45
N ASP A 63 -10.74 -8.81 6.61
CA ASP A 63 -12.04 -9.09 6.02
C ASP A 63 -12.06 -8.58 4.56
N PRO A 64 -12.11 -9.49 3.57
CA PRO A 64 -12.09 -9.12 2.17
C PRO A 64 -13.34 -8.33 1.74
N ALA A 65 -14.50 -8.54 2.35
CA ALA A 65 -15.71 -7.79 2.03
C ALA A 65 -15.59 -6.34 2.49
N VAL A 66 -15.01 -6.10 3.67
CA VAL A 66 -14.71 -4.74 4.16
C VAL A 66 -13.70 -4.05 3.23
N ILE A 67 -12.65 -4.75 2.81
CA ILE A 67 -11.65 -4.20 1.88
C ILE A 67 -12.30 -3.76 0.57
N LEU A 68 -13.13 -4.61 -0.05
CA LEU A 68 -13.85 -4.25 -1.28
C LEU A 68 -14.78 -3.06 -1.09
N LYS A 69 -15.49 -2.98 0.04
CA LYS A 69 -16.33 -1.84 0.38
C LYS A 69 -15.51 -0.55 0.53
N VAL A 70 -14.32 -0.62 1.13
CA VAL A 70 -13.42 0.53 1.25
C VAL A 70 -12.91 0.95 -0.13
N LEU A 71 -12.46 0.00 -0.96
CA LEU A 71 -12.02 0.28 -2.32
C LEU A 71 -13.14 0.90 -3.19
N SER A 72 -14.41 0.56 -2.96
CA SER A 72 -15.54 1.16 -3.68
C SER A 72 -15.99 2.51 -3.11
N SER A 73 -15.69 2.80 -1.84
CA SER A 73 -16.13 4.03 -1.15
C SER A 73 -15.11 5.16 -1.20
N TYR A 74 -13.84 4.85 -1.39
CA TYR A 74 -12.74 5.83 -1.40
C TYR A 74 -12.00 5.79 -2.73
N PRO A 75 -11.47 6.92 -3.21
CA PRO A 75 -10.78 7.01 -4.50
C PRO A 75 -9.35 6.43 -4.45
N ILE A 76 -9.18 5.23 -3.89
CA ILE A 76 -7.90 4.52 -3.81
C ILE A 76 -7.59 4.01 -5.21
N ASN A 77 -6.47 4.45 -5.77
CA ASN A 77 -6.07 4.11 -7.14
C ASN A 77 -4.82 3.22 -7.21
N ASN A 78 -4.11 3.07 -6.07
CA ASN A 78 -2.98 2.16 -5.92
C ASN A 78 -3.21 1.27 -4.70
N MET A 79 -3.18 -0.05 -4.88
CA MET A 79 -3.28 -1.00 -3.77
C MET A 79 -2.04 -1.87 -3.72
N VAL A 80 -1.46 -2.00 -2.53
CA VAL A 80 -0.35 -2.92 -2.26
C VAL A 80 -0.81 -3.94 -1.22
N GLY A 81 -0.54 -5.22 -1.46
CA GLY A 81 -0.91 -6.29 -0.55
C GLY A 81 -0.16 -7.57 -0.85
N ALA A 82 -0.16 -8.50 0.10
CA ALA A 82 0.39 -9.83 -0.14
C ALA A 82 -0.47 -10.59 -1.17
N PRO A 83 0.09 -11.56 -1.93
CA PRO A 83 -0.66 -12.32 -2.93
C PRO A 83 -1.94 -12.98 -2.38
N ILE A 84 -1.95 -13.37 -1.11
CA ILE A 84 -3.12 -13.96 -0.45
C ILE A 84 -4.29 -12.97 -0.33
N VAL A 85 -4.02 -11.66 -0.17
CA VAL A 85 -5.06 -10.63 -0.14
C VAL A 85 -5.83 -10.66 -1.45
N TYR A 86 -5.14 -10.60 -2.58
CA TYR A 86 -5.75 -10.68 -3.90
C TYR A 86 -6.55 -11.97 -4.09
N ARG A 87 -6.02 -13.12 -3.67
CA ARG A 87 -6.74 -14.40 -3.74
C ARG A 87 -8.05 -14.39 -2.95
N MET A 88 -8.06 -13.76 -1.77
CA MET A 88 -9.27 -13.66 -0.94
C MET A 88 -10.28 -12.67 -1.53
N LEU A 89 -9.83 -11.60 -2.17
CA LEU A 89 -10.70 -10.61 -2.83
C LEU A 89 -11.40 -11.20 -4.06
N ILE A 90 -10.69 -11.93 -4.93
CA ILE A 90 -11.29 -12.51 -6.15
C ILE A 90 -12.29 -13.64 -5.86
N GLN A 91 -12.29 -14.18 -4.64
CA GLN A 91 -13.23 -15.20 -4.19
C GLN A 91 -14.54 -14.62 -3.62
N GLN A 92 -14.62 -13.29 -3.46
CA GLN A 92 -15.84 -12.65 -2.98
C GLN A 92 -16.92 -12.66 -4.06
N ASP A 93 -18.16 -12.85 -3.63
CA ASP A 93 -19.32 -12.64 -4.48
C ASP A 93 -19.55 -11.13 -4.68
N LEU A 94 -19.58 -10.69 -5.94
CA LEU A 94 -19.75 -9.29 -6.34
C LEU A 94 -21.13 -9.02 -6.97
N SER A 95 -22.01 -10.03 -6.95
CA SER A 95 -23.35 -9.93 -7.54
C SER A 95 -24.33 -9.07 -6.75
#